data_AF-A0A0A9XL35-F1
#
_entry.id   AF-A0A0A9XL35-F1
#
_cell.length_a   1.000
_cell.length_b   1.000
_cell.length_c   1.000
_cell.angle_alpha   90.00
_cell.angle_beta   90.00
_cell.angle_gamma   90.00
#
_symmetry.space_group_name_H-M   'P 1'
#
loop_
_entity.id
_entity.type
_entity.pdbx_description
1 polymer ?
#
loop_
_entity_poly.entity_id
_entity_poly.type
_entity_poly.pdbx_seq_one_letter_code
_entity_poly.pdbx_strand_id
1 'polypeptide(L)'
;TAPGNESLTCPGCGLVSYCSQRHLEEDEDDHEDICDALKGVVELLGTKRAHDKAYLLGPDQWREFRLGVVNLCSKQLGRPLMPWETEVCLYPPHCATCHKFCTATERCLECHSISWCSSQHKPKQHSEHCRQLTLMRQILQRKVHVIKAPQLNDVPAEMYALFSEGGDLVTFSLLTEIATSPLTILQQLPNSESASVHIIGPEPHFEANNLSKWEIFLFNLLPSVSTLTLNFVGPEIGPLPPRKINKNGR
;
A
#
# COMPACT_ATOMS: atom_id res chain seq x y z
N THR A 1 -18.06 21.28 4.84
CA THR A 1 -17.50 21.59 3.52
C THR A 1 -16.41 22.63 3.72
N ALA A 2 -15.13 22.23 3.63
CA ALA A 2 -14.02 23.18 3.69
C ALA A 2 -13.94 23.94 2.34
N PRO A 3 -13.57 25.23 2.34
CA PRO A 3 -13.44 26.02 1.12
C PRO A 3 -12.37 25.43 0.22
N GLY A 4 -12.60 25.50 -1.09
CA GLY A 4 -11.67 25.02 -2.11
C GLY A 4 -10.32 25.71 -1.99
N ASN A 5 -9.31 24.98 -1.55
CA ASN A 5 -7.95 25.27 -1.97
C ASN A 5 -7.87 24.79 -3.42
N GLU A 6 -7.76 25.72 -4.37
CA GLU A 6 -7.48 25.36 -5.76
C GLU A 6 -6.14 24.61 -5.78
N SER A 7 -6.18 23.31 -6.05
CA SER A 7 -4.96 22.52 -6.23
C SER A 7 -4.34 22.88 -7.57
N LEU A 8 -3.07 23.24 -7.57
CA LEU A 8 -2.30 23.48 -8.78
C LEU A 8 -1.77 22.15 -9.29
N THR A 9 -1.66 21.99 -10.61
CA THR A 9 -1.01 20.82 -11.22
C THR A 9 0.23 21.30 -11.94
N CYS A 10 1.32 20.52 -11.89
CA CYS A 10 2.53 20.83 -12.65
C CYS A 10 2.17 21.10 -14.13
N PRO A 11 2.50 22.28 -14.68
CA PRO A 11 2.13 22.65 -16.04
C PRO A 11 2.90 21.85 -17.10
N GLY A 12 4.07 21.30 -16.75
CA GLY A 12 4.89 20.47 -17.63
C GLY A 12 4.30 19.08 -17.83
N CYS A 13 4.25 18.27 -16.76
CA CYS A 13 3.81 16.88 -16.86
C CYS A 13 2.29 16.70 -16.70
N GLY A 14 1.61 17.60 -15.99
CA GLY A 14 0.18 17.48 -15.68
C GLY A 14 -0.17 16.36 -14.69
N LEU A 15 0.82 15.72 -14.05
CA LEU A 15 0.64 14.51 -13.23
C LEU A 15 0.74 14.76 -11.72
N VAL A 16 1.57 15.70 -11.29
CA VAL A 16 1.76 16.05 -9.87
C VAL A 16 0.89 17.25 -9.50
N SER A 17 0.24 17.20 -8.34
CA SER A 17 -0.62 18.26 -7.84
C SER A 17 -0.16 18.81 -6.48
N TYR A 18 -0.26 20.12 -6.31
CA TYR A 18 0.21 20.89 -5.17
C TYR A 18 -0.93 21.67 -4.53
N CYS A 19 -0.87 21.86 -3.21
CA CYS A 19 -1.91 22.62 -2.50
C CYS A 19 -1.68 24.14 -2.51
N SER A 20 -0.54 24.61 -3.02
CA SER A 20 -0.22 26.04 -3.14
C SER A 20 0.92 26.24 -4.15
N GLN A 21 1.07 27.47 -4.65
CA GLN A 21 2.18 27.85 -5.54
C GLN A 21 3.54 27.62 -4.85
N ARG A 22 3.64 27.95 -3.56
CA ARG A 22 4.85 27.72 -2.76
C ARG A 22 5.29 26.25 -2.77
N HIS A 23 4.37 25.29 -2.61
CA HIS A 23 4.73 23.87 -2.62
C HIS A 23 5.10 23.35 -4.02
N LEU A 24 4.62 24.00 -5.08
CA LEU A 24 5.06 23.69 -6.44
C LEU A 24 6.51 24.14 -6.65
N GLU A 25 6.84 25.36 -6.21
CA GLU A 25 8.20 25.92 -6.31
C GLU A 25 9.20 25.15 -5.41
N GLU A 26 8.77 24.70 -4.23
CA GLU A 26 9.62 23.88 -3.34
C GLU A 26 9.94 22.49 -3.90
N ASP A 27 9.08 21.92 -4.75
CA ASP A 27 9.25 20.60 -5.35
C ASP A 27 9.92 20.67 -6.74
N GLU A 28 10.16 21.87 -7.28
CA GLU A 28 10.61 22.06 -8.67
C GLU A 28 11.91 21.29 -8.96
N ASP A 29 12.93 21.46 -8.12
CA ASP A 29 14.23 20.80 -8.29
C ASP A 29 14.14 19.26 -8.16
N ASP A 30 13.34 18.77 -7.20
CA ASP A 30 13.17 17.33 -6.98
C ASP A 30 12.30 16.68 -8.09
N HIS A 31 11.37 17.45 -8.68
CA HIS A 31 10.44 17.00 -9.72
C HIS A 31 10.99 17.12 -11.14
N GLU A 32 11.97 18.01 -11.38
CA GLU A 32 12.46 18.37 -12.72
C GLU A 32 12.83 17.14 -13.55
N ASP A 33 13.66 16.26 -13.00
CA ASP A 33 14.12 15.01 -13.62
C ASP A 33 12.95 14.22 -14.23
N ILE A 34 11.98 13.83 -13.39
CA ILE A 34 10.86 13.00 -13.83
C ILE A 34 9.92 13.77 -14.76
N CYS A 35 9.75 15.08 -14.55
CA CYS A 35 8.95 15.95 -15.41
C CYS A 35 9.50 15.96 -16.84
N ASP A 36 10.81 16.10 -17.00
CA ASP A 36 11.49 16.11 -18.30
C ASP A 36 11.48 14.74 -18.97
N ALA A 37 11.68 13.67 -18.20
CA ALA A 37 11.53 12.31 -18.71
C ALA A 37 10.11 12.06 -19.26
N LEU A 38 9.08 12.58 -18.58
CA LEU A 38 7.69 12.49 -19.05
C LEU A 38 7.46 13.31 -20.33
N LYS A 39 8.09 14.49 -20.47
CA LYS A 39 8.06 15.26 -21.73
C LYS A 39 8.71 14.49 -22.88
N GLY A 40 9.85 13.83 -22.66
CA GLY A 40 10.47 12.98 -23.68
C GLY A 40 9.60 11.78 -24.06
N VAL A 41 8.82 11.22 -23.12
CA VAL A 41 7.79 10.21 -23.45
C VAL A 41 6.69 10.78 -24.34
N VAL A 42 6.22 12.00 -24.05
CA VAL A 42 5.22 12.71 -24.87
C VAL A 42 5.71 12.87 -26.31
N GLU A 43 6.96 13.31 -26.48
CA GLU A 43 7.60 13.45 -27.79
C GLU A 43 7.70 12.13 -28.54
N LEU A 44 8.22 11.08 -27.87
CA LEU A 44 8.35 9.74 -28.43
C LEU A 44 7.01 9.15 -28.89
N LEU A 45 5.95 9.38 -28.11
CA LEU A 45 4.62 8.86 -28.43
C LEU A 45 3.85 9.74 -29.41
N GLY A 46 4.29 10.98 -29.67
CA GLY A 46 3.58 11.93 -30.51
C GLY A 46 2.21 12.31 -29.95
N THR A 47 2.11 12.45 -28.62
CA THR A 47 0.86 12.77 -27.91
C THR A 47 0.92 14.14 -27.25
N LYS A 48 -0.14 14.52 -26.50
CA LYS A 48 -0.10 15.72 -25.63
C LYS A 48 0.32 15.36 -24.21
N ARG A 49 0.09 14.12 -23.79
CA ARG A 49 0.46 13.57 -22.47
C ARG A 49 0.97 12.15 -22.60
N ALA A 50 1.84 11.76 -21.67
CA ALA A 50 2.48 10.45 -21.64
C ALA A 50 1.44 9.30 -21.65
N HIS A 51 0.27 9.52 -21.04
CA HIS A 51 -0.78 8.51 -20.92
C HIS A 51 -1.91 8.61 -21.93
N ASP A 52 -1.86 9.50 -22.91
CA ASP A 52 -2.96 9.69 -23.88
C ASP A 52 -3.25 8.43 -24.73
N LYS A 53 -2.23 7.59 -24.98
CA LYS A 53 -2.37 6.32 -25.71
C LYS A 53 -3.04 5.20 -24.91
N ALA A 54 -3.39 5.44 -23.64
CA ALA A 54 -4.08 4.46 -22.81
C ALA A 54 -5.59 4.32 -23.12
N TYR A 55 -6.16 5.22 -23.92
CA TYR A 55 -7.59 5.24 -24.19
C TYR A 55 -8.10 3.91 -24.74
N LEU A 56 -9.13 3.35 -24.09
CA LEU A 56 -9.80 2.08 -24.39
C LEU A 56 -8.91 0.82 -24.29
N LEU A 57 -7.73 0.91 -23.69
CA LEU A 57 -6.97 -0.29 -23.35
C LEU A 57 -7.74 -1.16 -22.35
N GLY A 58 -7.66 -2.47 -22.50
CA GLY A 58 -8.17 -3.41 -21.50
C GLY A 58 -7.37 -3.35 -20.19
N PRO A 59 -7.85 -3.96 -19.09
CA PRO A 59 -7.18 -3.88 -17.77
C PRO A 59 -5.71 -4.32 -17.77
N ASP A 60 -5.38 -5.42 -18.44
CA ASP A 60 -4.00 -5.92 -18.50
C ASP A 60 -3.12 -5.04 -19.39
N GLN A 61 -3.62 -4.63 -20.56
CA GLN A 61 -2.93 -3.67 -21.43
C GLN A 61 -2.69 -2.33 -20.73
N TRP A 62 -3.63 -1.88 -19.89
CA TRP A 62 -3.46 -0.67 -19.09
C TRP A 62 -2.37 -0.84 -18.03
N ARG A 63 -2.28 -2.00 -17.37
CA ARG A 63 -1.19 -2.31 -16.44
C ARG A 63 0.15 -2.29 -17.16
N GLU A 64 0.26 -2.98 -18.29
CA GLU A 64 1.49 -3.03 -19.10
C GLU A 64 1.88 -1.66 -19.64
N PHE A 65 0.91 -0.88 -20.11
CA PHE A 65 1.15 0.46 -20.63
C PHE A 65 1.80 1.37 -19.58
N ARG A 66 1.28 1.37 -18.33
CA ARG A 66 1.87 2.16 -17.25
C ARG A 66 3.27 1.72 -16.87
N LEU A 67 3.53 0.42 -16.84
CA LEU A 67 4.88 -0.12 -16.66
C LEU A 67 5.80 0.27 -17.83
N GLY A 68 5.25 0.35 -19.04
CA GLY A 68 5.94 0.90 -20.21
C GLY A 68 6.36 2.34 -20.01
N VAL A 69 5.48 3.20 -19.48
CA VAL A 69 5.81 4.61 -19.16
C VAL A 69 6.94 4.69 -18.11
N VAL A 70 6.87 3.88 -17.04
CA VAL A 70 7.95 3.77 -16.03
C VAL A 70 9.28 3.41 -16.70
N ASN A 71 9.28 2.40 -17.57
CA ASN A 71 10.49 1.94 -18.25
C ASN A 71 11.05 2.98 -19.23
N LEU A 72 10.20 3.72 -19.93
CA LEU A 72 10.63 4.79 -20.84
C LEU A 72 11.26 5.96 -20.06
N CYS A 73 10.68 6.35 -18.93
CA CYS A 73 11.24 7.41 -18.08
C CYS A 73 12.58 6.98 -17.48
N SER A 74 12.67 5.76 -16.93
CA SER A 74 13.93 5.18 -16.42
C SER A 74 15.04 5.16 -17.48
N LYS A 75 14.71 4.78 -18.72
CA LYS A 75 15.67 4.82 -19.84
C LYS A 75 16.16 6.23 -20.18
N GLN A 76 15.28 7.24 -20.12
CA GLN A 76 15.67 8.63 -20.38
C GLN A 76 16.55 9.18 -19.27
N LEU A 77 16.24 8.88 -18.00
CA LEU A 77 17.04 9.31 -16.85
C LEU A 77 18.36 8.55 -16.70
N GLY A 78 18.49 7.37 -17.33
CA GLY A 78 19.68 6.52 -17.19
C GLY A 78 19.81 5.87 -15.80
N ARG A 79 18.76 5.93 -14.97
CA ARG A 79 18.69 5.34 -13.64
C ARG A 79 17.28 4.76 -13.38
N PRO A 80 17.14 3.79 -12.46
CA PRO A 80 15.83 3.41 -11.95
C PRO A 80 15.08 4.63 -11.38
N LEU A 81 13.76 4.61 -11.53
CA LEU A 81 12.90 5.61 -10.89
C LEU A 81 12.90 5.39 -9.38
N MET A 82 12.89 6.49 -8.63
CA MET A 82 12.57 6.48 -7.21
C MET A 82 11.14 5.98 -6.99
N PRO A 83 10.81 5.48 -5.77
CA PRO A 83 9.47 4.97 -5.49
C PRO A 83 8.35 5.97 -5.82
N TRP A 84 8.52 7.24 -5.46
CA TRP A 84 7.52 8.27 -5.73
C TRP A 84 7.43 8.64 -7.23
N GLU A 85 8.54 8.67 -7.97
CA GLU A 85 8.55 8.87 -9.44
C GLU A 85 7.81 7.72 -10.16
N THR A 86 7.97 6.50 -9.63
CA THR A 86 7.25 5.33 -10.10
C THR A 86 5.75 5.50 -9.87
N GLU A 87 5.33 5.97 -8.70
CA GLU A 87 3.92 6.26 -8.39
C GLU A 87 3.33 7.31 -9.36
N VAL A 88 4.07 8.38 -9.69
CA VAL A 88 3.65 9.40 -10.67
C VAL A 88 3.30 8.77 -12.03
N CYS A 89 4.11 7.80 -12.48
CA CYS A 89 3.88 7.10 -13.74
C CYS A 89 2.74 6.07 -13.66
N LEU A 90 2.61 5.39 -12.51
CA LEU A 90 1.64 4.30 -12.31
C LEU A 90 0.24 4.80 -11.94
N TYR A 91 0.09 5.99 -11.39
CA TYR A 91 -1.21 6.46 -10.89
C TYR A 91 -1.63 7.81 -11.49
N PRO A 92 -1.67 7.94 -12.84
CA PRO A 92 -2.08 9.18 -13.48
C PRO A 92 -3.58 9.46 -13.27
N PRO A 93 -4.02 10.73 -13.33
CA PRO A 93 -5.44 11.07 -13.43
C PRO A 93 -6.07 10.45 -14.68
N HIS A 94 -7.02 9.53 -14.49
CA HIS A 94 -7.65 8.82 -15.60
C HIS A 94 -9.10 8.42 -15.29
N CYS A 95 -9.85 8.12 -16.34
CA CYS A 95 -11.16 7.51 -16.23
C CYS A 95 -11.05 6.01 -15.96
N ALA A 96 -11.67 5.53 -14.88
CA ALA A 96 -11.65 4.12 -14.47
C ALA A 96 -12.30 3.15 -15.47
N THR A 97 -13.02 3.63 -16.48
CA THR A 97 -13.70 2.79 -17.49
C THR A 97 -13.00 2.82 -18.84
N CYS A 98 -12.56 4.00 -19.32
CA CYS A 98 -11.95 4.13 -20.65
C CYS A 98 -10.47 4.48 -20.63
N HIS A 99 -9.86 4.64 -19.45
CA HIS A 99 -8.46 5.00 -19.23
C HIS A 99 -8.00 6.31 -19.91
N LYS A 100 -8.93 7.11 -20.41
CA LYS A 100 -8.64 8.45 -20.91
C LYS A 100 -8.06 9.29 -19.78
N PHE A 101 -6.96 9.98 -20.05
CA PHE A 101 -6.40 10.96 -19.12
C PHE A 101 -7.40 12.10 -18.87
N CYS A 102 -7.66 12.41 -17.61
CA CYS A 102 -8.58 13.48 -17.23
C CYS A 102 -8.32 14.03 -15.82
N THR A 103 -8.12 15.35 -15.73
CA THR A 103 -7.81 16.07 -14.46
C THR A 103 -9.05 16.59 -13.75
N ALA A 104 -10.10 16.98 -14.49
CA ALA A 104 -11.30 17.64 -13.95
C ALA A 104 -12.57 16.85 -14.25
N THR A 105 -12.70 15.68 -13.64
CA THR A 105 -13.81 14.76 -13.89
C THR A 105 -14.42 14.20 -12.62
N GLU A 106 -15.69 13.81 -12.72
CA GLU A 106 -16.45 13.23 -11.62
C GLU A 106 -15.64 12.13 -10.92
N ARG A 107 -15.54 12.21 -9.59
CA ARG A 107 -14.82 11.25 -8.76
C ARG A 107 -15.74 10.74 -7.67
N CYS A 108 -15.45 9.55 -7.16
CA CYS A 108 -16.18 9.08 -5.99
C CYS A 108 -15.88 9.99 -4.79
N LEU A 109 -16.92 10.58 -4.20
CA LEU A 109 -16.79 11.47 -3.04
C LEU A 109 -16.59 10.72 -1.73
N GLU A 110 -16.78 9.40 -1.72
CA GLU A 110 -16.52 8.56 -0.54
C GLU A 110 -15.07 8.09 -0.52
N CYS A 111 -14.67 7.26 -1.50
CA CYS A 111 -13.33 6.66 -1.52
C CYS A 111 -12.25 7.55 -2.15
N HIS A 112 -12.61 8.50 -3.01
CA HIS A 112 -11.67 9.36 -3.76
C HIS A 112 -10.61 8.61 -4.59
N SER A 113 -10.69 7.27 -4.71
CA SER A 113 -9.71 6.44 -5.41
C SER A 113 -10.02 6.24 -6.90
N ILE A 114 -11.23 6.58 -7.34
CA ILE A 114 -11.63 6.43 -8.73
C ILE A 114 -12.29 7.69 -9.27
N SER A 115 -12.06 7.93 -10.56
CA SER A 115 -12.61 9.04 -11.34
C SER A 115 -13.15 8.54 -12.67
N TRP A 116 -14.11 9.26 -13.27
CA TRP A 116 -14.70 8.89 -14.56
C TRP A 116 -15.07 10.13 -15.38
N CYS A 117 -14.84 10.06 -16.70
CA CYS A 117 -14.96 11.24 -17.56
C CYS A 117 -16.40 11.68 -17.86
N SER A 118 -17.40 10.85 -17.56
CA SER A 118 -18.82 11.17 -17.68
C SER A 118 -19.63 10.17 -16.86
N SER A 119 -20.86 10.53 -16.48
CA SER A 119 -21.79 9.64 -15.75
C SER A 119 -21.97 8.25 -16.40
N GLN A 120 -21.89 8.15 -17.72
CA GLN A 120 -21.95 6.88 -18.47
C GLN A 120 -20.73 5.97 -18.22
N HIS A 121 -19.59 6.56 -17.86
CA HIS A 121 -18.34 5.86 -17.55
C HIS A 121 -18.15 5.64 -16.05
N LYS A 122 -19.16 5.91 -15.21
CA LYS A 122 -19.12 5.51 -13.80
C LYS A 122 -19.11 3.99 -13.70
N PRO A 123 -18.09 3.35 -13.10
CA PRO A 123 -18.04 1.90 -13.01
C PRO A 123 -19.23 1.35 -12.21
N LYS A 124 -19.98 0.43 -12.82
CA LYS A 124 -21.23 -0.11 -12.24
C LYS A 124 -20.99 -0.87 -10.93
N GLN A 125 -19.89 -1.61 -10.85
CA GLN A 125 -19.52 -2.44 -9.68
C GLN A 125 -18.74 -1.67 -8.61
N HIS A 126 -18.54 -0.35 -8.77
CA HIS A 126 -17.75 0.41 -7.80
C HIS A 126 -18.32 0.34 -6.38
N SER A 127 -19.65 0.33 -6.23
CA SER A 127 -20.31 0.28 -4.92
C SER A 127 -19.94 -0.97 -4.12
N GLU A 128 -19.58 -2.08 -4.77
CA GLU A 128 -19.19 -3.34 -4.12
C GLU A 128 -17.83 -3.22 -3.39
N HIS A 129 -16.99 -2.27 -3.83
CA HIS A 129 -15.62 -2.09 -3.35
C HIS A 129 -15.34 -0.69 -2.77
N CYS A 130 -16.29 0.25 -2.88
CA CYS A 130 -16.11 1.64 -2.44
C CYS A 130 -15.74 1.71 -0.96
N ARG A 131 -16.38 0.89 -0.11
CA ARG A 131 -16.11 0.85 1.33
C ARG A 131 -14.68 0.41 1.63
N GLN A 132 -14.18 -0.62 0.93
CA GLN A 132 -12.84 -1.15 1.08
C GLN A 132 -11.79 -0.15 0.60
N LEU A 133 -12.04 0.51 -0.54
CA LEU A 133 -11.16 1.58 -1.03
C LEU A 133 -11.12 2.79 -0.08
N THR A 134 -12.26 3.13 0.52
CA THR A 134 -12.34 4.18 1.54
C THR A 134 -11.51 3.81 2.77
N LEU A 135 -11.64 2.58 3.27
CA LEU A 135 -10.86 2.07 4.40
C LEU A 135 -9.37 2.05 4.08
N MET A 136 -8.96 1.58 2.90
CA MET A 136 -7.57 1.60 2.45
C MET A 136 -7.00 3.02 2.45
N ARG A 137 -7.74 3.99 1.90
CA ARG A 137 -7.33 5.40 1.97
C ARG A 137 -7.15 5.88 3.40
N GLN A 138 -8.10 5.55 4.29
CA GLN A 138 -8.04 5.94 5.70
C GLN A 138 -6.84 5.31 6.42
N ILE A 139 -6.49 4.06 6.09
CA ILE A 139 -5.28 3.39 6.58
C ILE A 139 -4.03 4.14 6.11
N LEU A 140 -3.89 4.40 4.80
CA LEU A 140 -2.72 5.08 4.23
C LEU A 140 -2.54 6.51 4.75
N GLN A 141 -3.64 7.22 5.05
CA GLN A 141 -3.59 8.57 5.60
C GLN A 141 -3.28 8.60 7.10
N ARG A 142 -3.40 7.47 7.80
CA ARG A 142 -3.19 7.42 9.25
C ARG A 142 -1.71 7.17 9.55
N LYS A 143 -1.09 8.11 10.27
CA LYS A 143 0.22 7.92 10.88
C LYS A 143 0.09 7.06 12.14
N VAL A 144 -0.11 5.75 11.97
CA VAL A 144 -0.18 4.82 13.11
C VAL A 144 1.23 4.45 13.52
N HIS A 145 1.67 5.01 14.65
CA HIS A 145 3.00 4.71 15.20
C HIS A 145 2.99 3.51 16.15
N VAL A 146 1.87 3.27 16.84
CA VAL A 146 1.73 2.16 17.79
C VAL A 146 0.30 1.63 17.72
N ILE A 147 0.17 0.33 17.51
CA ILE A 147 -1.08 -0.40 17.68
C ILE A 147 -0.96 -1.19 18.97
N LYS A 148 -1.81 -0.87 19.94
CA LYS A 148 -1.91 -1.67 21.17
C LYS A 148 -2.55 -2.99 20.81
N ALA A 149 -1.83 -4.08 21.05
CA ALA A 149 -2.43 -5.40 20.88
C ALA A 149 -3.51 -5.64 21.94
N PRO A 150 -4.57 -6.37 21.58
CA PRO A 150 -5.61 -6.75 22.50
C PRO A 150 -5.04 -7.75 23.50
N GLN A 151 -5.57 -7.72 24.73
CA GLN A 151 -5.31 -8.77 25.69
C GLN A 151 -6.16 -9.98 25.28
N LEU A 152 -5.50 -11.01 24.74
CA LEU A 152 -6.13 -12.24 24.34
C LEU A 152 -5.90 -13.29 25.43
N ASN A 153 -7.00 -13.81 25.98
CA ASN A 153 -6.94 -14.87 26.99
C ASN A 153 -6.78 -16.26 26.35
N ASP A 154 -7.30 -16.42 25.14
CA ASP A 154 -7.28 -17.65 24.35
C ASP A 154 -7.08 -17.33 22.88
N VAL A 155 -6.78 -18.36 22.08
CA VAL A 155 -6.69 -18.23 20.61
C VAL A 155 -8.05 -17.78 20.08
N PRO A 156 -8.12 -16.62 19.38
CA PRO A 156 -9.39 -16.12 18.89
C PRO A 156 -9.94 -17.05 17.80
N ALA A 157 -11.21 -17.46 17.95
CA ALA A 157 -11.92 -18.26 16.94
C ALA A 157 -12.18 -17.46 15.65
N GLU A 158 -12.35 -16.14 15.79
CA GLU A 158 -12.56 -15.21 14.69
C GLU A 158 -11.72 -13.95 14.89
N MET A 159 -11.28 -13.32 13.79
CA MET A 159 -10.49 -12.09 13.84
C MET A 159 -11.25 -10.93 14.48
N TYR A 160 -12.58 -10.97 14.51
CA TYR A 160 -13.40 -9.94 15.17
C TYR A 160 -13.14 -9.86 16.69
N ALA A 161 -12.60 -10.91 17.31
CA ALA A 161 -12.14 -10.87 18.70
C ALA A 161 -10.99 -9.88 18.95
N LEU A 162 -10.28 -9.46 17.89
CA LEU A 162 -9.26 -8.42 17.95
C LEU A 162 -9.88 -7.00 17.98
N PHE A 163 -11.18 -6.87 17.72
CA PHE A 163 -11.87 -5.60 17.73
C PHE A 163 -12.08 -5.13 19.18
N SER A 164 -11.27 -4.18 19.65
CA SER A 164 -11.39 -3.63 21.01
C SER A 164 -12.65 -2.78 21.17
N GLU A 165 -13.22 -2.73 22.37
CA GLU A 165 -14.29 -1.78 22.70
C GLU A 165 -13.85 -0.33 22.38
N GLY A 166 -14.68 0.39 21.62
CA GLY A 166 -14.37 1.75 21.16
C GLY A 166 -13.28 1.84 20.07
N GLY A 167 -12.82 0.71 19.53
CA GLY A 167 -11.88 0.65 18.41
C GLY A 167 -12.51 1.11 17.10
N ASP A 168 -11.71 1.73 16.23
CA ASP A 168 -12.14 2.10 14.88
C ASP A 168 -11.67 1.08 13.83
N LEU A 169 -12.35 1.05 12.69
CA LEU A 169 -12.12 0.05 11.65
C LEU A 169 -10.70 0.09 11.07
N VAL A 170 -10.03 1.26 11.04
CA VAL A 170 -8.64 1.39 10.57
C VAL A 170 -7.70 0.65 11.52
N THR A 171 -7.83 0.91 12.82
CA THR A 171 -7.02 0.25 13.86
C THR A 171 -7.26 -1.25 13.85
N PHE A 172 -8.52 -1.68 13.72
CA PHE A 172 -8.86 -3.08 13.59
C PHE A 172 -8.18 -3.74 12.37
N SER A 173 -8.29 -3.15 11.18
CA SER A 173 -7.70 -3.72 9.97
C SER A 173 -6.18 -3.87 10.07
N LEU A 174 -5.48 -2.85 10.56
CA LEU A 174 -4.04 -2.93 10.77
C LEU A 174 -3.67 -3.99 11.83
N LEU A 175 -4.46 -4.11 12.90
CA LEU A 175 -4.24 -5.12 13.91
C LEU A 175 -4.44 -6.53 13.35
N THR A 176 -5.45 -6.75 12.50
CA THR A 176 -5.67 -8.05 11.85
C THR A 176 -4.50 -8.43 10.94
N GLU A 177 -3.91 -7.46 10.22
CA GLU A 177 -2.72 -7.66 9.40
C GLU A 177 -1.52 -8.10 10.27
N ILE A 178 -1.24 -7.36 11.35
CA ILE A 178 -0.13 -7.68 12.27
C ILE A 178 -0.33 -9.07 12.91
N ALA A 179 -1.55 -9.40 13.33
CA ALA A 179 -1.89 -10.63 14.02
C ALA A 179 -1.84 -11.88 13.11
N THR A 180 -2.01 -11.70 11.80
CA THR A 180 -2.20 -12.80 10.84
C THR A 180 -1.07 -13.83 10.95
N SER A 181 0.19 -13.40 10.82
CA SER A 181 1.33 -14.33 10.79
C SER A 181 1.57 -15.05 12.13
N PRO A 182 1.55 -14.38 13.31
CA PRO A 182 1.57 -15.06 14.61
C PRO A 182 0.45 -16.07 14.79
N LEU A 183 -0.80 -15.70 14.51
CA LEU A 183 -1.95 -16.57 14.75
C LEU A 183 -1.96 -17.79 13.81
N THR A 184 -1.51 -17.63 12.56
CA THR A 184 -1.34 -18.77 11.64
C THR A 184 -0.33 -19.78 12.17
N ILE A 185 0.84 -19.34 12.69
CA ILE A 185 1.81 -20.26 13.29
C ILE A 185 1.20 -20.95 14.50
N LEU A 186 0.54 -20.19 15.37
CA LEU A 186 -0.05 -20.71 16.60
C LEU A 186 -1.01 -21.87 16.37
N GLN A 187 -1.84 -21.79 15.33
CA GLN A 187 -2.77 -22.87 14.95
C GLN A 187 -2.08 -24.17 14.48
N GLN A 188 -0.81 -24.08 14.05
CA GLN A 188 -0.04 -25.20 13.53
C GLN A 188 0.98 -25.74 14.54
N LEU A 189 1.12 -25.12 15.72
CA LEU A 189 2.11 -25.55 16.70
C LEU A 189 1.74 -26.92 17.29
N PRO A 190 2.71 -27.84 17.37
CA PRO A 190 2.50 -29.14 17.99
C PRO A 190 2.41 -29.01 19.52
N ASN A 191 1.71 -29.95 20.15
CA ASN A 191 1.76 -30.13 21.60
C ASN A 191 3.12 -30.70 22.00
N SER A 192 4.07 -29.82 22.31
CA SER A 192 5.46 -30.17 22.63
C SER A 192 6.02 -29.16 23.63
N GLU A 193 7.05 -29.52 24.38
CA GLU A 193 7.72 -28.60 25.32
C GLU A 193 8.49 -27.50 24.58
N SER A 194 9.07 -27.83 23.43
CA SER A 194 9.84 -26.92 22.59
C SER A 194 9.52 -27.10 21.11
N ALA A 195 9.40 -26.00 20.37
CA ALA A 195 9.20 -26.01 18.94
C ALA A 195 10.17 -25.05 18.23
N SER A 196 10.58 -25.43 17.01
CA SER A 196 11.35 -24.57 16.10
C SER A 196 10.57 -24.42 14.80
N VAL A 197 10.27 -23.17 14.43
CA VAL A 197 9.56 -22.85 13.19
C VAL A 197 10.51 -22.10 12.27
N HIS A 198 10.56 -22.53 11.01
CA HIS A 198 11.34 -21.88 9.96
C HIS A 198 10.38 -21.15 9.04
N ILE A 199 10.46 -19.82 9.01
CA ILE A 199 9.70 -18.95 8.11
C ILE A 199 10.56 -18.76 6.87
N ILE A 200 10.16 -19.40 5.77
CA ILE A 200 10.91 -19.39 4.50
C ILE A 200 10.33 -18.32 3.58
N GLY A 201 11.19 -17.50 2.99
CA GLY A 201 10.77 -16.41 2.11
C GLY A 201 9.94 -15.32 2.80
N PRO A 202 10.24 -14.89 4.05
CA PRO A 202 9.45 -13.85 4.72
C PRO A 202 9.45 -12.54 3.94
N GLU A 203 8.26 -11.95 3.74
CA GLU A 203 8.15 -10.64 3.12
C GLU A 203 8.67 -9.57 4.11
N PRO A 204 9.65 -8.73 3.71
CA PRO A 204 10.26 -7.72 4.59
C PRO A 204 9.26 -6.79 5.26
N HIS A 205 8.17 -6.47 4.56
CA HIS A 205 7.13 -5.54 5.04
C HIS A 205 5.98 -6.24 5.79
N PHE A 206 5.99 -7.57 5.86
CA PHE A 206 4.94 -8.36 6.51
C PHE A 206 5.50 -9.25 7.63
N GLU A 207 6.00 -10.46 7.38
CA GLU A 207 6.48 -11.37 8.44
C GLU A 207 7.71 -10.84 9.19
N ALA A 208 8.64 -10.23 8.47
CA ALA A 208 9.87 -9.68 9.03
C ALA A 208 9.75 -8.23 9.50
N ASN A 209 8.60 -7.59 9.24
CA ASN A 209 8.29 -6.28 9.79
C ASN A 209 7.79 -6.39 11.23
N ASN A 210 8.12 -5.40 12.05
CA ASN A 210 7.68 -5.30 13.44
C ASN A 210 7.85 -6.62 14.20
N LEU A 211 9.09 -7.07 14.38
CA LEU A 211 9.37 -8.38 14.99
C LEU A 211 8.74 -8.53 16.40
N SER A 212 8.50 -7.43 17.12
CA SER A 212 7.81 -7.47 18.43
C SER A 212 6.40 -8.06 18.40
N LYS A 213 5.74 -8.10 17.22
CA LYS A 213 4.42 -8.70 17.07
C LYS A 213 4.41 -10.19 17.44
N TRP A 214 5.52 -10.88 17.22
CA TRP A 214 5.64 -12.30 17.51
C TRP A 214 5.55 -12.55 19.02
N GLU A 215 6.31 -11.80 19.81
CA GLU A 215 6.23 -11.85 21.27
C GLU A 215 4.84 -11.42 21.76
N ILE A 216 4.29 -10.33 21.22
CA ILE A 216 3.00 -9.79 21.64
C ILE A 216 1.85 -10.80 21.49
N PHE A 217 1.75 -11.46 20.34
CA PHE A 217 0.65 -12.39 20.08
C PHE A 217 0.91 -13.79 20.62
N LEU A 218 2.15 -14.26 20.61
CA LEU A 218 2.45 -15.64 20.99
C LEU A 218 2.67 -15.78 22.51
N PHE A 219 3.29 -14.80 23.19
CA PHE A 219 3.70 -14.96 24.58
C PHE A 219 2.58 -15.45 25.51
N ASN A 220 1.39 -14.83 25.43
CA ASN A 220 0.24 -15.22 26.25
C ASN A 220 -0.53 -16.41 25.68
N LEU A 221 -0.43 -16.67 24.38
CA LEU A 221 -1.27 -17.65 23.68
C LEU A 221 -0.59 -19.00 23.46
N LEU A 222 0.71 -19.15 23.76
CA LEU A 222 1.41 -20.43 23.63
C LEU A 222 0.69 -21.51 24.47
N PRO A 223 0.19 -22.59 23.84
CA PRO A 223 -0.64 -23.57 24.53
C PRO A 223 0.19 -24.37 25.54
N SER A 224 0.96 -25.34 25.05
CA SER A 224 1.80 -26.27 25.80
C SER A 224 3.30 -26.06 25.57
N VAL A 225 3.66 -25.30 24.53
CA VAL A 225 5.06 -24.96 24.19
C VAL A 225 5.62 -23.99 25.22
N SER A 226 6.66 -24.43 25.91
CA SER A 226 7.41 -23.61 26.88
C SER A 226 8.42 -22.71 26.19
N THR A 227 8.99 -23.18 25.06
CA THR A 227 9.99 -22.46 24.26
C THR A 227 9.72 -22.61 22.77
N LEU A 228 9.45 -21.49 22.09
CA LEU A 228 9.32 -21.42 20.63
C LEU A 228 10.51 -20.65 20.04
N THR A 229 11.18 -21.23 19.04
CA THR A 229 12.22 -20.54 18.27
C THR A 229 11.71 -20.27 16.85
N LEU A 230 11.68 -19.01 16.43
CA LEU A 230 11.38 -18.60 15.06
C LEU A 230 12.68 -18.31 14.33
N ASN A 231 12.89 -18.98 13.20
CA ASN A 231 14.04 -18.80 12.32
C ASN A 231 13.54 -18.21 11.00
N PHE A 232 14.03 -17.03 10.63
CA PHE A 232 13.67 -16.38 9.38
C PHE A 232 14.74 -16.71 8.33
N VAL A 233 14.32 -17.26 7.20
CA VAL A 233 15.22 -17.79 6.18
C VAL A 233 14.84 -17.24 4.82
N GLY A 234 15.64 -16.31 4.32
CA GLY A 234 15.53 -15.80 2.95
C GLY A 234 16.50 -14.66 2.67
N PRO A 235 17.02 -14.54 1.44
CA PRO A 235 17.93 -13.45 1.07
C PRO A 235 17.29 -12.06 1.16
N GLU A 236 15.97 -11.95 1.04
CA GLU A 236 15.20 -10.70 0.99
C GLU A 236 15.19 -9.90 2.29
N ILE A 237 15.42 -10.55 3.43
CA ILE A 237 15.44 -9.93 4.77
C ILE A 237 16.85 -9.73 5.33
N GLY A 238 17.88 -10.20 4.62
CA GLY A 238 19.25 -10.25 5.14
C GLY A 238 19.39 -11.13 6.40
N PRO A 239 20.50 -11.01 7.14
CA PRO A 239 20.73 -11.83 8.34
C PRO A 239 19.85 -11.35 9.50
N LEU A 240 18.81 -12.12 9.83
CA LEU A 240 18.02 -11.94 11.04
C LEU A 240 18.34 -13.00 12.10
N PRO A 241 18.61 -12.63 13.36
CA PRO A 241 18.85 -13.59 14.42
C PRO A 241 17.57 -14.38 14.74
N PRO A 242 17.68 -15.66 15.14
CA PRO A 242 16.54 -16.42 15.63
C PRO A 242 15.86 -15.74 16.81
N ARG A 243 14.53 -15.73 16.80
CA ARG A 243 13.70 -15.16 17.88
C ARG A 243 13.24 -16.28 18.79
N LYS A 244 13.56 -16.18 20.09
CA LYS A 244 13.11 -17.14 21.10
C LYS A 244 11.99 -16.52 21.93
N ILE A 245 10.89 -17.23 22.04
CA ILE A 245 9.70 -16.83 22.80
C ILE A 245 9.49 -17.89 23.88
N ASN A 246 9.57 -17.47 25.15
CA ASN A 246 9.44 -18.34 26.30
C ASN A 246 8.25 -17.91 27.15
N LYS A 247 7.45 -18.87 27.60
CA LYS A 247 6.29 -18.60 28.48
C LYS A 247 6.68 -18.00 29.84
N ASN A 248 7.95 -18.16 30.23
CA ASN A 248 8.52 -17.68 31.50
C ASN A 248 9.21 -16.30 31.42
N GLY A 249 9.11 -15.58 30.29
CA GLY A 249 9.56 -14.19 30.18
C GLY A 249 11.09 -13.97 30.26
N ARG A 250 11.89 -14.98 29.92
CA ARG A 250 13.35 -14.89 29.81
C ARG A 250 13.82 -15.16 28.39
#